data_AF-A0A1M5IJ89-F1
#
_entry.id   AF-A0A1M5IJ89-F1
#
_cell.length_a   1.000
_cell.length_b   1.000
_cell.length_c   1.000
_cell.angle_alpha   90.00
_cell.angle_beta   90.00
_cell.angle_gamma   90.00
#
_symmetry.space_group_name_H-M   'P 1'
#
loop_
_entity.id
_entity.type
_entity.pdbx_description
1 polymer ?
#
loop_
_entity_poly.entity_id
_entity_poly.type
_entity_poly.pdbx_seq_one_letter_code
_entity_poly.pdbx_strand_id
1 'polypeptide(L)'
;MEKFLTLEAIEKKINHLQNVYEIDEDKFYEIVDVWLDHEGIIDEKLIGSYKELLQIVSDEISNMENTIDMTATCRMGCAFCCYFPIIVNGMEAKLMKKAIASFPSERKNQIEHHLKNYYEKYADKIDDIKDLDRETDEDFKLKYRKILIPCPLLNTDTNQCMAYEVRPIPCRTYMNYTDPEVCKDNFMPKETISFEFLYGEYMGALNEFMQILYEEGDTGFVEYPNDVYEHDYLINWFK
;
A
#
# COMPACT_ATOMS: atom_id res chain seq x y z
N MET A 1 3.59 -29.58 9.94
CA MET A 1 4.56 -28.73 9.21
C MET A 1 3.80 -28.19 8.02
N GLU A 2 3.37 -26.93 8.08
CA GLU A 2 2.89 -26.25 6.88
C GLU A 2 4.04 -26.27 5.87
N LYS A 3 3.83 -26.93 4.75
CA LYS A 3 4.83 -27.07 3.71
C LYS A 3 4.65 -25.84 2.82
N PHE A 4 5.58 -24.88 2.94
CA PHE A 4 5.63 -23.72 2.05
C PHE A 4 5.51 -24.15 0.58
N LEU A 5 4.86 -23.32 -0.24
CA LEU A 5 4.70 -23.61 -1.65
C LEU A 5 6.02 -23.37 -2.39
N THR A 6 6.30 -24.20 -3.40
CA THR A 6 7.38 -23.92 -4.36
C THR A 6 6.93 -22.85 -5.36
N LEU A 7 7.88 -22.18 -6.02
CA LEU A 7 7.58 -21.22 -7.09
C LEU A 7 6.66 -21.84 -8.16
N GLU A 8 6.98 -23.04 -8.64
CA GLU A 8 6.16 -23.76 -9.64
C GLU A 8 4.73 -24.02 -9.15
N ALA A 9 4.55 -24.33 -7.85
CA ALA A 9 3.24 -24.54 -7.27
C ALA A 9 2.43 -23.24 -7.18
N ILE A 10 3.09 -22.13 -6.84
CA ILE A 10 2.50 -20.79 -6.83
C ILE A 10 2.06 -20.41 -8.24
N GLU A 11 2.94 -20.50 -9.23
CA GLU A 11 2.64 -20.18 -10.63
C GLU A 11 1.45 -20.98 -11.16
N LYS A 12 1.40 -22.29 -10.87
CA LYS A 12 0.27 -23.14 -11.26
C LYS A 12 -1.05 -22.69 -10.63
N LYS A 13 -1.05 -22.33 -9.35
CA LYS A 13 -2.26 -21.89 -8.64
C LYS A 13 -2.71 -20.50 -9.11
N ILE A 14 -1.80 -19.57 -9.36
CA ILE A 14 -2.12 -18.24 -9.92
C ILE A 14 -2.67 -18.36 -11.34
N ASN A 15 -2.09 -19.20 -12.19
CA ASN A 15 -2.64 -19.46 -13.53
C ASN A 15 -4.04 -20.11 -13.46
N HIS A 16 -4.30 -20.93 -12.44
CA HIS A 16 -5.63 -21.48 -12.23
C HIS A 16 -6.63 -20.39 -11.80
N LEU A 17 -6.23 -19.48 -10.90
CA LEU A 17 -7.06 -18.37 -10.39
C LEU A 17 -7.72 -17.58 -11.52
N GLN A 18 -6.95 -17.26 -12.57
CA GLN A 18 -7.43 -16.52 -13.75
C GLN A 18 -8.63 -17.17 -14.47
N ASN A 19 -8.85 -18.47 -14.27
CA ASN A 19 -9.93 -19.22 -14.91
C ASN A 19 -11.11 -19.49 -13.97
N VAL A 20 -10.97 -19.23 -12.67
CA VAL A 20 -11.96 -19.63 -11.65
C VAL A 20 -12.39 -18.49 -10.73
N TYR A 21 -11.74 -17.32 -10.84
CA TYR A 21 -12.05 -16.14 -10.06
C TYR A 21 -12.26 -14.96 -10.99
N GLU A 22 -13.32 -14.22 -10.74
CA GLU A 22 -13.66 -12.96 -11.39
C GLU A 22 -13.83 -11.93 -10.28
N ILE A 23 -13.16 -10.79 -10.43
CA ILE A 23 -13.26 -9.71 -9.45
C ILE A 23 -14.62 -9.07 -9.62
N ASP A 24 -15.32 -8.91 -8.50
CA ASP A 24 -16.59 -8.20 -8.47
C ASP A 24 -16.30 -6.70 -8.35
N GLU A 25 -16.04 -6.07 -9.50
CA GLU A 25 -15.64 -4.65 -9.61
C GLU A 25 -16.72 -3.74 -9.00
N ASP A 26 -17.99 -4.10 -9.13
CA ASP A 26 -19.14 -3.33 -8.61
C ASP A 26 -19.01 -3.05 -7.11
N LYS A 27 -18.45 -3.98 -6.33
CA LYS A 27 -18.23 -3.80 -4.88
C LYS A 27 -17.35 -2.60 -4.53
N PHE A 28 -16.41 -2.25 -5.40
CA PHE A 28 -15.53 -1.09 -5.17
C PHE A 28 -16.31 0.22 -5.34
N TYR A 29 -17.15 0.29 -6.37
CA TYR A 29 -17.98 1.47 -6.66
C TYR A 29 -19.15 1.60 -5.68
N GLU A 30 -19.74 0.50 -5.24
CA GLU A 30 -20.78 0.50 -4.20
C GLU A 30 -20.31 1.17 -2.89
N ILE A 31 -19.04 0.99 -2.50
CA ILE A 31 -18.45 1.68 -1.34
C ILE A 31 -18.50 3.19 -1.54
N VAL A 32 -18.10 3.66 -2.72
CA VAL A 32 -18.09 5.09 -3.06
C VAL A 32 -19.50 5.66 -3.05
N ASP A 33 -20.47 4.96 -3.64
CA ASP A 33 -21.88 5.35 -3.63
C ASP A 33 -22.43 5.52 -2.22
N VAL A 34 -22.13 4.56 -1.33
CA VAL A 34 -22.52 4.64 0.09
C VAL A 34 -21.92 5.88 0.77
N TRP A 35 -20.65 6.21 0.49
CA TRP A 35 -19.99 7.38 1.09
C TRP A 35 -20.42 8.71 0.47
N LEU A 36 -20.81 8.72 -0.80
CA LEU A 36 -21.43 9.88 -1.45
C LEU A 36 -22.74 10.25 -0.74
N ASP A 37 -23.60 9.27 -0.47
CA ASP A 37 -24.89 9.48 0.20
C ASP A 37 -24.78 9.72 1.72
N HIS A 38 -23.63 9.42 2.33
CA HIS A 38 -23.43 9.59 3.77
C HIS A 38 -23.58 11.06 4.20
N GLU A 39 -24.23 11.35 5.33
CA GLU A 39 -24.27 12.71 5.90
C GLU A 39 -22.96 13.00 6.66
N GLY A 40 -22.22 14.04 6.29
CA GLY A 40 -20.98 14.39 6.97
C GLY A 40 -20.12 15.37 6.20
N ILE A 41 -18.99 15.77 6.78
CA ILE A 41 -18.02 16.62 6.09
C ILE A 41 -17.22 15.79 5.09
N ILE A 42 -16.81 16.41 3.98
CA ILE A 42 -16.09 15.74 2.87
C ILE A 42 -14.84 15.02 3.37
N ASP A 43 -14.06 15.64 4.27
CA ASP A 43 -12.87 15.02 4.88
C ASP A 43 -13.17 13.65 5.55
N GLU A 44 -14.31 13.51 6.23
CA GLU A 44 -14.72 12.26 6.87
C GLU A 44 -15.12 11.22 5.82
N LYS A 45 -15.84 11.63 4.79
CA LYS A 45 -16.23 10.74 3.69
C LYS A 45 -15.01 10.20 2.95
N LEU A 46 -14.03 11.06 2.65
CA LEU A 46 -12.78 10.69 1.98
C LEU A 46 -11.98 9.67 2.80
N ILE A 47 -11.84 9.90 4.11
CA ILE A 47 -11.11 8.98 4.99
C ILE A 47 -11.87 7.65 5.15
N GLY A 48 -13.20 7.72 5.23
CA GLY A 48 -14.09 6.57 5.33
C GLY A 48 -14.01 5.66 4.12
N SER A 49 -14.27 6.21 2.93
CA SER A 49 -14.22 5.47 1.66
C SER A 49 -12.83 4.90 1.41
N TYR A 50 -11.76 5.66 1.67
CA TYR A 50 -10.39 5.17 1.57
C TYR A 50 -10.13 3.93 2.43
N LYS A 51 -10.56 3.95 3.71
CA LYS A 51 -10.35 2.82 4.62
C LYS A 51 -11.14 1.58 4.18
N GLU A 52 -12.38 1.76 3.72
CA GLU A 52 -13.22 0.66 3.24
C GLU A 52 -12.71 0.10 1.91
N LEU A 53 -12.23 0.96 1.00
CA LEU A 53 -11.59 0.54 -0.25
C LEU A 53 -10.29 -0.24 0.01
N LEU A 54 -9.51 0.13 1.03
CA LEU A 54 -8.37 -0.68 1.46
C LEU A 54 -8.78 -2.03 2.07
N GLN A 55 -9.94 -2.06 2.75
CA GLN A 55 -10.48 -3.28 3.33
C GLN A 55 -10.96 -4.24 2.23
N ILE A 56 -11.73 -3.76 1.25
CA ILE A 56 -12.21 -4.60 0.15
C ILE A 56 -11.05 -5.18 -0.67
N VAL A 57 -9.96 -4.43 -0.90
CA VAL A 57 -8.73 -5.00 -1.52
C VAL A 57 -8.18 -6.17 -0.71
N SER A 58 -8.19 -6.07 0.62
CA SER A 58 -7.70 -7.14 1.50
C SER A 58 -8.62 -8.36 1.48
N ASP A 59 -9.92 -8.12 1.42
CA ASP A 59 -10.95 -9.15 1.38
C ASP A 59 -10.91 -9.88 0.02
N GLU A 60 -10.75 -9.16 -1.09
CA GLU A 60 -10.57 -9.74 -2.42
C GLU A 60 -9.32 -10.61 -2.52
N ILE A 61 -8.18 -10.17 -1.96
CA ILE A 61 -6.98 -11.01 -1.86
C ILE A 61 -7.28 -12.28 -1.06
N SER A 62 -7.98 -12.15 0.08
CA SER A 62 -8.34 -13.30 0.92
C SER A 62 -9.29 -14.27 0.19
N ASN A 63 -10.24 -13.75 -0.59
CA ASN A 63 -11.16 -14.54 -1.40
C ASN A 63 -10.44 -15.29 -2.52
N MET A 64 -9.51 -14.62 -3.22
CA MET A 64 -8.64 -15.25 -4.21
C MET A 64 -7.79 -16.36 -3.58
N GLU A 65 -7.13 -16.08 -2.46
CA GLU A 65 -6.35 -17.05 -1.68
C GLU A 65 -7.17 -18.29 -1.31
N ASN A 66 -8.37 -18.10 -0.77
CA ASN A 66 -9.28 -19.17 -0.42
C ASN A 66 -9.72 -20.01 -1.63
N THR A 67 -9.96 -19.35 -2.77
CA THR A 67 -10.41 -20.01 -4.02
C THR A 67 -9.37 -20.99 -4.55
N ILE A 68 -8.08 -20.66 -4.44
CA ILE A 68 -6.98 -21.51 -4.92
C ILE A 68 -6.24 -22.25 -3.82
N ASP A 69 -6.76 -22.24 -2.59
CA ASP A 69 -6.16 -22.88 -1.41
C ASP A 69 -4.70 -22.44 -1.23
N MET A 70 -4.49 -21.13 -1.14
CA MET A 70 -3.20 -20.50 -0.83
C MET A 70 -3.34 -19.70 0.46
N THR A 71 -2.22 -19.53 1.17
CA THR A 71 -2.16 -18.70 2.37
C THR A 71 -0.83 -18.00 2.39
N ALA A 72 -0.86 -16.67 2.50
CA ALA A 72 0.37 -15.88 2.56
C ALA A 72 1.19 -16.25 3.80
N THR A 73 2.51 -16.32 3.62
CA THR A 73 3.47 -16.48 4.73
C THR A 73 3.84 -15.14 5.36
N CYS A 74 3.45 -14.04 4.71
CA CYS A 74 3.52 -12.68 5.25
C CYS A 74 2.67 -12.57 6.53
N ARG A 75 3.27 -12.02 7.58
CA ARG A 75 2.61 -11.76 8.86
C ARG A 75 3.14 -10.50 9.49
N MET A 76 2.36 -9.90 10.39
CA MET A 76 2.82 -8.77 11.18
C MET A 76 4.12 -9.14 11.94
N GLY A 77 5.14 -8.27 11.85
CA GLY A 77 6.50 -8.58 12.31
C GLY A 77 7.46 -9.05 11.21
N CYS A 78 6.97 -9.32 10.00
CA CYS A 78 7.78 -9.41 8.79
C CYS A 78 7.93 -8.01 8.17
N ALA A 79 9.17 -7.58 7.90
CA ALA A 79 9.46 -6.23 7.42
C ALA A 79 10.33 -6.18 6.15
N PHE A 80 10.55 -7.31 5.47
CA PHE A 80 11.40 -7.31 4.27
C PHE A 80 10.82 -6.45 3.16
N CYS A 81 9.50 -6.46 2.94
CA CYS A 81 8.86 -5.57 1.96
C CYS A 81 8.98 -4.08 2.33
N CYS A 82 9.16 -3.75 3.62
CA CYS A 82 9.27 -2.37 4.09
C CYS A 82 10.57 -1.67 3.69
N TYR A 83 11.49 -2.34 3.01
CA TYR A 83 12.70 -1.73 2.44
C TYR A 83 12.63 -1.59 0.91
N PHE A 84 11.47 -1.88 0.29
CA PHE A 84 11.24 -1.61 -1.14
C PHE A 84 10.91 -0.12 -1.39
N PRO A 85 11.12 0.37 -2.62
CA PRO A 85 10.64 1.67 -3.04
C PRO A 85 9.11 1.67 -3.11
N ILE A 86 8.45 2.10 -2.03
CA ILE A 86 6.99 2.29 -2.02
C ILE A 86 6.70 3.63 -2.70
N ILE A 87 5.97 3.58 -3.81
CA ILE A 87 5.58 4.74 -4.60
C ILE A 87 4.07 4.87 -4.51
N VAL A 88 3.59 6.06 -4.19
CA VAL A 88 2.16 6.39 -4.11
C VAL A 88 1.92 7.74 -4.76
N ASN A 89 0.68 8.01 -5.17
CA ASN A 89 0.30 9.34 -5.64
C ASN A 89 0.00 10.30 -4.47
N GLY A 90 -0.07 11.59 -4.77
CA GLY A 90 -0.37 12.65 -3.80
C GLY A 90 -1.70 12.44 -3.08
N MET A 91 -2.71 11.91 -3.79
CA MET A 91 -4.03 11.61 -3.23
C MET A 91 -3.94 10.53 -2.14
N GLU A 92 -3.37 9.36 -2.45
CA GLU A 92 -3.19 8.27 -1.48
C GLU A 92 -2.30 8.72 -0.32
N ALA A 93 -1.24 9.49 -0.58
CA ALA A 93 -0.39 10.05 0.47
C ALA A 93 -1.16 10.99 1.43
N LYS A 94 -1.97 11.90 0.90
CA LYS A 94 -2.80 12.82 1.70
C LYS A 94 -3.86 12.06 2.49
N LEU A 95 -4.53 11.08 1.88
CA LEU A 95 -5.48 10.17 2.55
C LEU A 95 -4.82 9.42 3.71
N MET A 96 -3.63 8.85 3.50
CA MET A 96 -2.85 8.19 4.55
C MET A 96 -2.55 9.14 5.71
N LYS A 97 -2.02 10.34 5.43
CA LYS A 97 -1.69 11.33 6.46
C LYS A 97 -2.91 11.74 7.28
N LYS A 98 -4.03 12.00 6.61
CA LYS A 98 -5.30 12.38 7.25
C LYS A 98 -5.88 11.25 8.08
N ALA A 99 -5.81 10.01 7.58
CA ALA A 99 -6.21 8.84 8.35
C ALA A 99 -5.33 8.63 9.60
N ILE A 100 -4.01 8.81 9.50
CA ILE A 100 -3.09 8.77 10.66
C ILE A 100 -3.42 9.90 11.66
N ALA A 101 -3.73 11.10 11.17
CA ALA A 101 -4.12 12.22 12.03
C ALA A 101 -5.43 11.98 12.79
N SER A 102 -6.28 11.04 12.32
CA SER A 102 -7.52 10.59 12.98
C SER A 102 -7.32 9.51 14.05
N PHE A 103 -6.09 8.99 14.22
CA PHE A 103 -5.79 7.98 15.24
C PHE A 103 -5.91 8.54 16.67
N PRO A 104 -6.08 7.67 17.69
CA PRO A 104 -5.97 8.07 19.09
C PRO A 104 -4.71 8.89 19.33
N SER A 105 -4.82 9.96 20.14
CA SER A 105 -3.78 10.97 20.32
C SER A 105 -2.42 10.38 20.72
N GLU A 106 -2.42 9.37 21.59
CA GLU A 106 -1.20 8.66 21.99
C GLU A 106 -0.49 8.03 20.78
N ARG A 107 -1.22 7.28 19.95
CA ARG A 107 -0.67 6.61 18.77
C ARG A 107 -0.21 7.61 17.71
N LYS A 108 -1.00 8.66 17.47
CA LYS A 108 -0.63 9.75 16.56
C LYS A 108 0.69 10.39 16.99
N ASN A 109 0.82 10.77 18.27
CA ASN A 109 2.03 11.40 18.79
C ASN A 109 3.26 10.47 18.71
N GLN A 110 3.08 9.16 18.90
CA GLN A 110 4.15 8.17 18.71
C GLN A 110 4.63 8.13 17.25
N ILE A 111 3.72 8.17 16.27
CA ILE A 111 4.07 8.21 14.84
C ILE A 111 4.78 9.52 14.50
N GLU A 112 4.29 10.67 14.96
CA GLU A 112 4.93 11.97 14.72
C GLU A 112 6.36 12.02 15.29
N HIS A 113 6.56 11.52 16.50
CA HIS A 113 7.89 11.42 17.11
C HIS A 113 8.79 10.45 16.34
N HIS A 114 8.26 9.30 15.92
CA HIS A 114 8.98 8.33 15.09
C HIS A 114 9.44 8.95 13.78
N LEU A 115 8.55 9.64 13.05
CA LEU A 115 8.87 10.29 11.78
C LEU A 115 9.96 11.35 11.94
N LYS A 116 9.87 12.18 12.99
CA LYS A 116 10.93 13.16 13.29
C LYS A 116 12.30 12.47 13.44
N ASN A 117 12.37 11.46 14.30
CA ASN A 117 13.61 10.72 14.54
C ASN A 117 14.08 9.96 13.28
N TYR A 118 13.15 9.49 12.46
CA TYR A 118 13.43 8.80 11.20
C TYR A 118 14.19 9.70 10.23
N TYR A 119 13.70 10.92 9.96
CA TYR A 119 14.34 11.84 9.03
C TYR A 119 15.69 12.36 9.55
N GLU A 120 15.84 12.49 10.87
CA GLU A 120 17.15 12.79 11.48
C GLU A 120 18.13 11.61 11.32
N LYS A 121 17.68 10.38 11.56
CA LYS A 121 18.51 9.16 11.53
C LYS A 121 18.95 8.76 10.11
N TYR A 122 18.09 8.96 9.12
CA TYR A 122 18.31 8.47 7.75
C TYR A 122 18.58 9.58 6.74
N ALA A 123 18.89 10.81 7.17
CA ALA A 123 19.13 11.96 6.30
C ALA A 123 20.06 11.65 5.12
N ASP A 124 21.24 11.06 5.39
CA ASP A 124 22.22 10.72 4.35
C ASP A 124 21.66 9.71 3.32
N LYS A 125 20.94 8.69 3.79
CA LYS A 125 20.34 7.67 2.92
C LYS A 125 19.19 8.22 2.08
N ILE A 126 18.48 9.23 2.58
CA ILE A 126 17.39 9.88 1.85
C ILE A 126 17.96 10.72 0.70
N ASP A 127 19.13 11.32 0.89
CA ASP A 127 19.82 12.01 -0.19
C ASP A 127 20.27 11.03 -1.29
N ASP A 128 20.76 9.84 -0.94
CA ASP A 128 21.09 8.77 -1.90
C ASP A 128 19.90 8.34 -2.78
N ILE A 129 18.65 8.46 -2.29
CA ILE A 129 17.45 8.09 -3.04
C ILE A 129 17.11 9.11 -4.12
N LYS A 130 17.40 10.40 -3.91
CA LYS A 130 17.08 11.47 -4.87
C LYS A 130 17.83 11.31 -6.19
N ASP A 131 18.98 10.66 -6.14
CA ASP A 131 19.83 10.40 -7.30
C ASP A 131 19.38 9.15 -8.09
N LEU A 132 18.37 8.42 -7.62
CA LEU A 132 17.81 7.29 -8.34
C LEU A 132 16.82 7.77 -9.41
N ASP A 133 17.21 7.61 -10.68
CA ASP A 133 16.28 7.75 -11.80
C ASP A 133 15.26 6.60 -11.76
N ARG A 134 13.97 6.93 -11.77
CA ARG A 134 12.87 5.95 -11.72
C ARG A 134 12.30 5.64 -13.10
N GLU A 135 12.53 6.52 -14.06
CA GLU A 135 11.88 6.47 -15.38
C GLU A 135 12.74 5.69 -16.37
N THR A 136 14.06 5.83 -16.29
CA THR A 136 14.97 5.26 -17.30
C THR A 136 15.85 4.12 -16.78
N ASP A 137 15.98 3.97 -15.46
CA ASP A 137 16.85 2.97 -14.85
C ASP A 137 16.08 1.71 -14.46
N GLU A 138 16.18 0.65 -15.27
CA GLU A 138 15.52 -0.63 -15.02
C GLU A 138 15.92 -1.27 -13.68
N ASP A 139 17.12 -0.94 -13.16
CA ASP A 139 17.65 -1.48 -11.90
C ASP A 139 17.31 -0.61 -10.68
N PHE A 140 16.54 0.47 -10.81
CA PHE A 140 16.31 1.42 -9.72
C PHE A 140 15.76 0.74 -8.46
N LYS A 141 14.89 -0.27 -8.61
CA LYS A 141 14.32 -1.03 -7.49
C LYS A 141 15.41 -1.77 -6.72
N LEU A 142 16.34 -2.43 -7.42
CA LEU A 142 17.46 -3.13 -6.81
C LEU A 142 18.44 -2.15 -6.15
N LYS A 143 18.71 -1.01 -6.79
CA LYS A 143 19.58 0.05 -6.23
C LYS A 143 18.98 0.60 -4.95
N TYR A 144 17.69 0.95 -4.95
CA TYR A 144 16.97 1.38 -3.75
C TYR A 144 17.06 0.34 -2.63
N ARG A 145 16.83 -0.95 -2.94
CA ARG A 145 16.91 -2.04 -1.95
C ARG A 145 18.27 -2.15 -1.27
N LYS A 146 19.35 -1.84 -2.00
CA LYS A 146 20.73 -1.88 -1.48
C LYS A 146 21.05 -0.71 -0.55
N ILE A 147 20.30 0.39 -0.60
CA ILE A 147 20.44 1.52 0.35
C ILE A 147 20.06 1.07 1.78
N LEU A 148 19.24 0.02 1.91
CA LEU A 148 18.78 -0.51 3.20
C LEU A 148 18.12 0.59 4.05
N ILE A 149 17.30 1.42 3.43
CA ILE A 149 16.48 2.42 4.12
C ILE A 149 15.09 1.83 4.39
N PRO A 150 14.63 1.81 5.66
CA PRO A 150 13.30 1.32 5.96
C PRO A 150 12.22 2.33 5.55
N CYS A 151 11.00 1.86 5.37
CA CYS A 151 9.79 2.69 5.26
C CYS A 151 9.67 3.64 6.47
N PRO A 152 9.20 4.88 6.29
CA PRO A 152 9.08 5.87 7.36
C PRO A 152 8.05 5.51 8.43
N LEU A 153 7.20 4.50 8.17
CA LEU A 153 6.20 4.01 9.11
C LEU A 153 6.59 2.67 9.76
N LEU A 154 7.81 2.16 9.52
CA LEU A 154 8.29 0.92 10.11
C LEU A 154 8.92 1.16 11.48
N ASN A 155 8.36 0.56 12.53
CA ASN A 155 9.09 0.37 13.78
C ASN A 155 10.16 -0.72 13.58
N THR A 156 11.43 -0.32 13.50
CA THR A 156 12.55 -1.24 13.24
C THR A 156 12.90 -2.14 14.43
N ASP A 157 12.41 -1.82 15.63
CA ASP A 157 12.67 -2.64 16.83
C ASP A 157 11.69 -3.82 16.90
N THR A 158 10.44 -3.61 16.49
CA THR A 158 9.38 -4.63 16.49
C THR A 158 9.13 -5.25 15.12
N ASN A 159 9.67 -4.67 14.05
CA ASN A 159 9.35 -4.99 12.64
C ASN A 159 7.86 -4.87 12.30
N GLN A 160 7.16 -3.93 12.93
CA GLN A 160 5.74 -3.69 12.70
C GLN A 160 5.51 -2.31 12.08
N CYS A 161 4.58 -2.23 11.13
CA CYS A 161 4.11 -0.96 10.60
C CYS A 161 3.29 -0.24 11.67
N MET A 162 3.61 1.03 11.94
CA MET A 162 2.92 1.85 12.94
C MET A 162 1.50 2.27 12.49
N ALA A 163 1.20 2.13 11.20
CA ALA A 163 -0.08 2.47 10.57
C ALA A 163 -0.56 1.35 9.63
N TYR A 164 -0.56 0.10 10.14
CA TYR A 164 -0.80 -1.11 9.32
C TYR A 164 -2.13 -1.10 8.55
N GLU A 165 -3.19 -0.53 9.14
CA GLU A 165 -4.53 -0.46 8.56
C GLU A 165 -4.59 0.42 7.30
N VAL A 166 -3.75 1.46 7.21
CA VAL A 166 -3.71 2.44 6.11
C VAL A 166 -2.46 2.25 5.25
N ARG A 167 -1.93 1.03 5.20
CA ARG A 167 -0.87 0.68 4.26
C ARG A 167 -1.37 0.91 2.83
N PRO A 168 -0.56 1.58 1.98
CA PRO A 168 -0.95 1.87 0.61
C PRO A 168 -0.98 0.59 -0.22
N ILE A 169 -1.58 0.68 -1.40
CA ILE A 169 -1.80 -0.47 -2.29
C ILE A 169 -0.52 -1.29 -2.56
N PRO A 170 0.65 -0.71 -2.90
CA PRO A 170 1.85 -1.52 -3.14
C PRO A 170 2.28 -2.37 -1.93
N CYS A 171 2.01 -1.91 -0.71
CA CYS A 171 2.30 -2.67 0.51
C CYS A 171 1.27 -3.78 0.79
N ARG A 172 0.05 -3.64 0.25
CA ARG A 172 -1.09 -4.52 0.51
C ARG A 172 -1.18 -5.64 -0.52
N THR A 173 -0.77 -5.39 -1.75
CA THR A 173 -0.86 -6.36 -2.85
C THR A 173 0.38 -7.23 -3.00
N TYR A 174 1.51 -6.84 -2.39
CA TYR A 174 2.76 -7.61 -2.45
C TYR A 174 2.84 -8.67 -1.33
N MET A 175 2.79 -9.94 -1.73
CA MET A 175 2.66 -11.11 -0.84
C MET A 175 3.72 -12.18 -1.12
N ASN A 176 4.01 -13.00 -0.11
CA ASN A 176 4.87 -14.16 -0.22
C ASN A 176 4.09 -15.43 0.17
N TYR A 177 4.30 -16.52 -0.56
CA TYR A 177 3.65 -17.82 -0.32
C TYR A 177 4.65 -18.97 -0.13
N THR A 178 5.94 -18.69 -0.32
CA THR A 178 7.05 -19.61 -0.03
C THR A 178 7.63 -19.35 1.36
N ASP A 179 8.71 -20.04 1.70
CA ASP A 179 9.49 -19.83 2.92
C ASP A 179 9.88 -18.35 3.06
N PRO A 180 9.50 -17.67 4.16
CA PRO A 180 9.88 -16.27 4.41
C PRO A 180 11.39 -15.99 4.35
N GLU A 181 12.25 -17.00 4.53
CA GLU A 181 13.71 -16.81 4.42
C GLU A 181 14.14 -16.33 3.02
N VAL A 182 13.36 -16.60 1.95
CA VAL A 182 13.70 -16.07 0.61
C VAL A 182 13.72 -14.54 0.59
N CYS A 183 12.83 -13.89 1.35
CA CYS A 183 12.73 -12.44 1.44
C CYS A 183 13.85 -11.82 2.27
N LYS A 184 14.48 -12.61 3.14
CA LYS A 184 15.63 -12.23 3.94
C LYS A 184 16.93 -12.33 3.15
N ASP A 185 17.08 -13.42 2.41
CA ASP A 185 18.33 -13.74 1.71
C ASP A 185 18.44 -13.06 0.34
N ASN A 186 17.32 -12.57 -0.21
CA ASN A 186 17.28 -11.92 -1.52
C ASN A 186 16.74 -10.49 -1.42
N PHE A 187 17.47 -9.55 -2.02
CA PHE A 187 16.97 -8.18 -2.18
C PHE A 187 15.75 -8.11 -3.07
N MET A 188 15.66 -8.99 -4.08
CA MET A 188 14.55 -9.07 -5.04
C MET A 188 14.14 -10.55 -5.17
N PRO A 189 13.37 -11.09 -4.20
CA PRO A 189 12.87 -12.46 -4.29
C PRO A 189 11.96 -12.61 -5.52
N LYS A 190 12.06 -13.73 -6.22
CA LYS A 190 11.26 -14.01 -7.43
C LYS A 190 9.93 -14.67 -7.09
N GLU A 191 9.83 -15.23 -5.90
CA GLU A 191 8.75 -16.06 -5.40
C GLU A 191 7.57 -15.26 -4.82
N THR A 192 7.74 -13.95 -4.71
CA THR A 192 6.69 -13.04 -4.25
C THR A 192 5.72 -12.71 -5.38
N ILE A 193 4.43 -12.59 -5.04
CA ILE A 193 3.35 -12.27 -5.97
C ILE A 193 2.84 -10.87 -5.64
N SER A 194 2.51 -10.10 -6.68
CA SER A 194 1.83 -8.81 -6.55
C SER A 194 0.44 -8.89 -7.16
N PHE A 195 -0.60 -8.66 -6.37
CA PHE A 195 -1.98 -8.47 -6.85
C PHE A 195 -2.19 -7.04 -7.37
N GLU A 196 -1.23 -6.50 -8.11
CA GLU A 196 -1.20 -5.09 -8.52
C GLU A 196 -2.35 -4.71 -9.44
N PHE A 197 -2.98 -5.68 -10.10
CA PHE A 197 -4.19 -5.46 -10.89
C PHE A 197 -5.35 -4.88 -10.08
N LEU A 198 -5.41 -5.13 -8.76
CA LEU A 198 -6.42 -4.51 -7.87
C LEU A 198 -6.23 -2.99 -7.70
N TYR A 199 -5.07 -2.45 -8.10
CA TYR A 199 -4.87 -1.00 -8.12
C TYR A 199 -5.86 -0.32 -9.07
N GLY A 200 -6.21 -0.96 -10.19
CA GLY A 200 -7.18 -0.45 -11.16
C GLY A 200 -8.54 -0.20 -10.52
N GLU A 201 -9.10 -1.21 -9.87
CA GLU A 201 -10.41 -1.11 -9.20
C GLU A 201 -10.39 -0.12 -8.03
N TYR A 202 -9.37 -0.22 -7.19
CA TYR A 202 -9.21 0.67 -6.03
C TYR A 202 -9.08 2.14 -6.44
N MET A 203 -8.18 2.45 -7.38
CA MET A 203 -7.99 3.83 -7.83
C MET A 203 -9.12 4.30 -8.74
N GLY A 204 -9.75 3.40 -9.49
CA GLY A 204 -10.92 3.69 -10.32
C GLY A 204 -12.05 4.25 -9.45
N ALA A 205 -12.42 3.51 -8.39
CA ALA A 205 -13.44 3.94 -7.44
C ALA A 205 -13.06 5.24 -6.73
N LEU A 206 -11.84 5.37 -6.19
CA LEU A 206 -11.41 6.64 -5.57
C LEU A 206 -11.45 7.82 -6.55
N ASN A 207 -11.02 7.61 -7.80
CA ASN A 207 -10.99 8.66 -8.81
C ASN A 207 -12.40 9.08 -9.23
N GLU A 208 -13.34 8.13 -9.33
CA GLU A 208 -14.76 8.44 -9.56
C GLU A 208 -15.34 9.27 -8.42
N PHE A 209 -15.07 8.87 -7.16
CA PHE A 209 -15.50 9.65 -6.01
C PHE A 209 -15.00 11.09 -6.08
N MET A 210 -13.71 11.27 -6.40
CA MET A 210 -13.11 12.60 -6.53
C MET A 210 -13.66 13.41 -7.69
N GLN A 211 -14.03 12.78 -8.82
CA GLN A 211 -14.66 13.48 -9.94
C GLN A 211 -15.99 14.07 -9.54
N ILE A 212 -16.83 13.30 -8.84
CA ILE A 212 -18.14 13.76 -8.39
C ILE A 212 -17.97 14.93 -7.40
N LEU A 213 -17.09 14.79 -6.41
CA LEU A 213 -16.79 15.86 -5.45
C LEU A 213 -16.22 17.13 -6.12
N TYR A 214 -15.42 16.97 -7.18
CA TYR A 214 -14.89 18.08 -7.95
C TYR A 214 -15.98 18.81 -8.74
N GLU A 215 -16.95 18.09 -9.31
CA GLU A 215 -18.13 18.67 -9.95
C GLU A 215 -19.03 19.43 -8.96
N GLU A 216 -19.14 18.93 -7.73
CA GLU A 216 -19.83 19.60 -6.62
C GLU A 216 -19.06 20.82 -6.08
N GLY A 217 -17.77 20.94 -6.40
CA GLY A 217 -16.91 22.08 -6.06
C GLY A 217 -16.23 21.99 -4.70
N ASP A 218 -16.22 20.82 -4.04
CA ASP A 218 -15.54 20.59 -2.77
C ASP A 218 -14.85 19.22 -2.74
N THR A 219 -13.53 19.22 -2.94
CA THR A 219 -12.67 18.03 -2.90
C THR A 219 -11.98 17.84 -1.55
N GLY A 220 -12.45 18.55 -0.50
CA GLY A 220 -11.88 18.51 0.83
C GLY A 220 -10.40 18.91 0.83
N PHE A 221 -9.54 18.06 1.42
CA PHE A 221 -8.10 18.29 1.47
C PHE A 221 -7.31 17.80 0.26
N VAL A 222 -7.99 17.21 -0.74
CA VAL A 222 -7.35 16.71 -1.97
C VAL A 222 -7.39 17.79 -3.04
N GLU A 223 -6.25 18.08 -3.64
CA GLU A 223 -6.07 18.97 -4.77
C GLU A 223 -6.27 18.19 -6.07
N TYR A 224 -7.52 17.94 -6.44
CA TYR A 224 -7.88 17.18 -7.62
C TYR A 224 -7.85 18.05 -8.90
N PRO A 225 -7.33 17.55 -10.05
CA PRO A 225 -6.78 16.22 -10.28
C PRO A 225 -5.26 16.12 -10.06
N ASN A 226 -4.58 17.20 -9.65
CA ASN A 226 -3.12 17.27 -9.54
C ASN A 226 -2.54 16.14 -8.67
N ASP A 227 -3.14 15.93 -7.50
CA ASP A 227 -2.74 14.90 -6.53
C ASP A 227 -2.82 13.47 -7.08
N VAL A 228 -3.64 13.23 -8.12
CA VAL A 228 -3.77 11.90 -8.74
C VAL A 228 -2.58 11.60 -9.67
N TYR A 229 -2.03 12.63 -10.32
CA TYR A 229 -0.95 12.49 -11.29
C TYR A 229 0.45 12.66 -10.68
N GLU A 230 0.57 13.31 -9.52
CA GLU A 230 1.84 13.45 -8.83
C GLU A 230 2.21 12.15 -8.10
N HIS A 231 3.34 11.52 -8.48
CA HIS A 231 3.80 10.26 -7.90
C HIS A 231 5.20 10.39 -7.30
N ASP A 232 5.34 10.06 -6.02
CA ASP A 232 6.63 10.08 -5.34
C ASP A 232 6.81 8.88 -4.41
N TYR A 233 8.03 8.67 -3.93
CA TYR A 233 8.31 7.74 -2.87
C TYR A 233 7.55 8.12 -1.60
N LEU A 234 7.03 7.13 -0.89
CA LEU A 234 6.34 7.32 0.38
C LEU A 234 7.18 8.10 1.41
N ILE A 235 8.51 7.94 1.37
CA ILE A 235 9.46 8.70 2.19
C ILE A 235 9.37 10.20 1.92
N ASN A 236 9.26 10.62 0.67
CA ASN A 236 9.19 12.04 0.34
C ASN A 236 7.84 12.64 0.75
N TRP A 237 6.78 11.85 0.59
CA TRP A 237 5.46 12.26 1.06
C TRP A 237 5.41 12.47 2.57
N PHE A 238 6.06 11.63 3.39
CA PHE A 238 5.96 11.69 4.85
C PHE A 238 6.95 12.64 5.54
N LYS A 239 7.73 13.40 4.76
CA LYS A 239 8.68 14.40 5.26
C LYS A 239 7.98 15.63 5.80
#